data_AF-A0A562TCQ2-F1
#
_entry.id   AF-A0A562TCQ2-F1
#
_cell.length_a   1.000
_cell.length_b   1.000
_cell.length_c   1.000
_cell.angle_alpha   90.00
_cell.angle_beta   90.00
_cell.angle_gamma   90.00
#
_symmetry.space_group_name_H-M   'P 1'
#
loop_
_entity.id
_entity.type
_entity.pdbx_description
1 polymer ?
#
loop_
_entity_poly.entity_id
_entity_poly.type
_entity_poly.pdbx_seq_one_letter_code
_entity_poly.pdbx_strand_id
1 'polypeptide(L)'
;MRKQLHEIQEIDQYVLREMSAADQLVFQARMLACHHLQEKVEHQLQAHALVRRFAREAQREQLSEVYDRLWETDASFRSEITAIFK
;
A
#
# COMPACT_ATOMS: atom_id res chain seq x y z
N MET A 1 12.87 20.71 -10.70
CA MET A 1 12.60 19.29 -11.00
C MET A 1 13.52 18.32 -10.26
N ARG A 2 14.84 18.27 -10.52
CA ARG A 2 15.74 17.27 -9.89
C ARG A 2 15.71 17.25 -8.34
N LYS A 3 15.64 18.44 -7.71
CA LYS A 3 15.52 18.56 -6.24
C LYS A 3 14.18 18.07 -5.69
N GLN A 4 13.08 18.31 -6.41
CA GLN A 4 11.74 17.88 -6.00
C GLN A 4 11.59 16.36 -6.11
N LEU A 5 12.15 15.76 -7.17
CA LEU A 5 12.18 14.29 -7.31
C LEU A 5 12.98 13.63 -6.19
N HIS A 6 14.10 14.22 -5.81
CA HIS A 6 14.90 13.70 -4.70
C HIS A 6 14.17 13.79 -3.36
N GLU A 7 13.44 14.88 -3.12
CA GLU A 7 12.64 15.05 -1.90
C GLU A 7 11.49 14.05 -1.82
N ILE A 8 10.77 13.83 -2.92
CA ILE A 8 9.71 12.81 -2.99
C ILE A 8 10.28 11.43 -2.71
N GLN A 9 11.40 11.08 -3.34
CA GLN A 9 12.05 9.78 -3.13
C GLN A 9 12.51 9.59 -1.67
N GLU A 10 13.06 10.63 -1.05
CA GLU A 10 13.48 10.58 0.36
C GLU A 10 12.26 10.41 1.30
N ILE A 11 11.16 11.11 1.03
CA ILE A 11 9.89 10.95 1.76
C ILE A 11 9.36 9.52 1.57
N ASP A 12 9.40 8.97 0.36
CA ASP A 12 8.95 7.60 0.10
C ASP A 12 9.78 6.58 0.87
N GLN A 13 11.11 6.71 0.86
CA GLN A 13 11.98 5.84 1.64
C GLN A 13 11.66 5.92 3.14
N TYR A 14 11.36 7.12 3.65
CA TYR A 14 10.94 7.29 5.04
C TYR A 14 9.60 6.58 5.33
N VAL A 15 8.58 6.85 4.52
CA VAL A 15 7.21 6.34 4.69
C VAL A 15 7.16 4.82 4.53
N LEU A 16 7.92 4.26 3.60
CA LEU A 16 8.03 2.83 3.32
C LEU A 16 9.01 2.10 4.26
N ARG A 17 9.66 2.82 5.19
CA ARG A 17 10.64 2.28 6.15
C ARG A 17 11.85 1.64 5.48
N GLU A 18 12.29 2.21 4.37
CA GLU A 18 13.46 1.77 3.59
C GLU A 18 14.73 2.54 3.94
N MET A 19 14.62 3.59 4.77
CA MET A 19 15.78 4.33 5.28
C MET A 19 16.56 3.53 6.32
N SER A 20 17.87 3.77 6.39
CA SER A 20 18.67 3.33 7.53
C SER A 20 18.21 4.03 8.82
N ALA A 21 18.47 3.44 9.98
CA ALA A 21 18.10 4.03 11.26
C ALA A 21 18.74 5.41 11.49
N ALA A 22 19.98 5.60 11.04
CA ALA A 22 20.68 6.88 11.16
C ALA A 22 20.01 7.96 10.28
N ASP A 23 19.72 7.63 9.02
CA ASP A 23 19.06 8.55 8.10
C ASP A 23 17.64 8.89 8.56
N GLN A 24 16.94 7.92 9.14
CA GLN A 24 15.62 8.11 9.71
C GLN A 24 15.61 9.14 10.83
N LEU A 25 16.59 9.10 11.74
CA LEU A 25 16.72 10.09 12.83
C LEU A 25 16.99 11.49 12.30
N VAL A 26 17.88 11.61 11.31
CA VAL A 26 18.17 12.90 10.65
C VAL A 26 16.93 13.44 9.95
N PHE A 27 16.18 12.58 9.27
CA PHE A 27 14.94 12.96 8.60
C PHE A 27 13.87 13.42 9.59
N GLN A 28 13.72 12.72 10.72
CA GLN A 28 12.80 13.12 11.79
C GLN A 28 13.17 14.48 12.39
N ALA A 29 14.46 14.75 12.63
CA ALA A 29 14.91 16.05 13.09
C ALA A 29 14.57 17.16 12.07
N ARG A 30 14.70 16.88 10.76
CA ARG A 30 14.31 17.82 9.69
C ARG A 30 12.80 18.07 9.67
N MET A 31 11.97 17.05 9.88
CA MET A 31 10.52 17.23 9.97
C MET A 31 10.13 18.14 11.14
N LEU A 32 10.75 17.95 12.31
CA LEU A 32 10.52 18.81 13.48
C LEU A 32 10.93 20.26 13.23
N ALA A 33 12.00 20.48 12.46
CA ALA A 33 12.49 21.81 12.12
C ALA A 33 11.73 22.47 10.94
N CYS A 34 11.03 21.69 10.11
CA CYS A 34 10.40 22.18 8.89
C CYS A 34 8.98 21.61 8.73
N HIS A 35 7.98 22.40 9.13
CA HIS A 35 6.56 22.04 9.03
C HIS A 35 6.13 21.65 7.61
N HIS A 36 6.68 22.32 6.59
CA HIS A 36 6.36 22.00 5.20
C HIS A 36 6.82 20.60 4.77
N LEU A 37 7.92 20.09 5.33
CA LEU A 37 8.34 18.71 5.08
C LEU A 37 7.37 17.72 5.74
N GLN A 38 6.91 18.04 6.95
CA GLN A 38 5.91 17.23 7.65
C GLN A 38 4.59 17.15 6.87
N GLU A 39 4.07 18.26 6.36
CA GLU A 39 2.86 18.28 5.51
C GLU A 39 3.01 17.37 4.28
N LYS A 40 4.16 17.42 3.60
CA LYS A 40 4.43 16.55 2.45
C LYS A 40 4.44 15.07 2.84
N VAL A 41 5.02 14.74 3.99
CA VAL A 41 5.03 13.37 4.52
C VAL A 41 3.61 12.89 4.82
N GLU A 42 2.78 13.74 5.42
CA GLU A 42 1.36 13.43 5.68
C GLU A 42 0.58 13.19 4.38
N HIS A 43 0.78 14.03 3.36
CA HIS A 43 0.18 13.83 2.04
C HIS A 43 0.65 12.53 1.39
N GLN A 44 1.95 12.22 1.47
CA GLN A 44 2.49 10.97 0.91
C GLN A 44 1.93 9.73 1.63
N LEU A 45 1.77 9.79 2.95
CA LEU A 45 1.11 8.73 3.74
C LEU A 45 -0.34 8.50 3.28
N GLN A 46 -1.10 9.57 3.05
CA GLN A 46 -2.47 9.50 2.54
C GLN A 46 -2.51 8.91 1.13
N ALA A 47 -1.61 9.34 0.23
CA ALA A 47 -1.50 8.81 -1.12
C ALA A 47 -1.22 7.29 -1.11
N HIS A 48 -0.24 6.84 -0.32
CA HIS A 48 0.06 5.41 -0.16
C HIS A 48 -1.11 4.63 0.43
N ALA A 49 -1.86 5.21 1.37
CA ALA A 49 -3.05 4.58 1.92
C ALA A 49 -4.13 4.36 0.86
N LEU A 50 -4.39 5.37 0.01
CA LEU A 50 -5.34 5.26 -1.10
C LEU A 50 -4.89 4.21 -2.12
N VAL A 51 -3.63 4.27 -2.57
CA VAL A 51 -3.05 3.31 -3.52
C VAL A 51 -3.21 1.88 -3.00
N ARG A 52 -2.84 1.63 -1.74
CA ARG A 52 -2.99 0.30 -1.12
C ARG A 52 -4.44 -0.16 -1.05
N ARG A 53 -5.35 0.75 -0.72
CA ARG A 53 -6.78 0.43 -0.63
C ARG A 53 -7.33 0.03 -2.00
N PHE A 54 -7.11 0.84 -3.02
CA PHE A 54 -7.59 0.55 -4.37
C PHE A 54 -6.94 -0.69 -4.98
N ALA A 55 -5.64 -0.91 -4.74
CA ALA A 55 -4.97 -2.13 -5.16
C ALA A 55 -5.62 -3.38 -4.54
N ARG A 56 -5.96 -3.33 -3.24
CA ARG A 56 -6.66 -4.44 -2.57
C ARG A 56 -8.09 -4.62 -3.08
N GLU A 57 -8.80 -3.54 -3.35
CA GLU A 57 -10.15 -3.60 -3.93
C GLU A 57 -10.12 -4.27 -5.31
N ALA A 58 -9.17 -3.89 -6.17
CA ALA A 58 -8.99 -4.50 -7.48
C ALA A 58 -8.60 -5.99 -7.39
N GLN A 59 -7.69 -6.36 -6.47
CA GLN A 59 -7.34 -7.76 -6.23
C GLN A 59 -8.54 -8.59 -5.75
N ARG A 60 -9.39 -8.01 -4.89
CA ARG A 60 -10.60 -8.67 -4.42
C ARG A 60 -11.61 -8.89 -5.54
N GLU A 61 -11.77 -7.90 -6.43
CA GLU A 61 -12.63 -8.02 -7.60
C GLU A 61 -12.15 -9.16 -8.52
N GLN A 62 -10.85 -9.20 -8.82
CA GLN A 62 -10.25 -10.31 -9.58
C GLN A 62 -10.47 -11.68 -8.93
N LEU A 63 -10.33 -11.78 -7.61
CA LEU A 63 -10.59 -13.04 -6.90
C LEU A 63 -12.08 -13.43 -6.92
N SER A 64 -12.98 -12.45 -6.85
CA SER A 64 -14.43 -12.71 -6.96
C SER A 64 -14.76 -13.27 -8.34
N GLU A 65 -14.23 -12.67 -9.41
CA GLU A 65 -14.46 -13.15 -10.78
C GLU A 65 -13.95 -14.59 -10.97
N VAL A 66 -12.77 -14.92 -10.42
CA VAL A 66 -12.23 -16.28 -10.47
C VAL A 66 -13.12 -17.23 -9.67
N TYR A 67 -13.54 -16.83 -8.47
CA TYR A 67 -14.44 -17.62 -7.64
C TYR A 67 -15.75 -17.91 -8.35
N ASP A 68 -16.42 -16.88 -8.89
CA ASP A 68 -17.72 -17.00 -9.56
C ASP A 68 -17.61 -17.94 -10.76
N ARG A 69 -16.54 -17.80 -11.57
CA ARG A 69 -16.28 -18.68 -12.70
C ARG A 69 -16.07 -20.14 -12.28
N LEU A 70 -15.28 -20.38 -11.23
CA LEU A 70 -15.04 -21.74 -10.73
C LEU A 70 -16.31 -22.33 -10.11
N TRP A 71 -17.10 -21.52 -9.41
CA TRP A 71 -18.36 -21.95 -8.80
C TRP A 71 -19.38 -22.44 -9.84
N GLU A 72 -19.44 -21.77 -10.99
CA GLU A 72 -20.33 -22.14 -12.10
C GLU A 72 -19.83 -23.34 -12.91
N THR A 73 -18.53 -23.42 -13.15
CA THR A 73 -17.96 -24.38 -14.11
C THR A 73 -17.39 -25.65 -13.49
N ASP A 74 -16.99 -25.63 -12.21
CA ASP A 74 -16.32 -26.74 -11.54
C ASP A 74 -17.14 -27.27 -10.34
N ALA A 75 -17.70 -28.47 -10.53
CA ALA A 75 -18.47 -29.16 -9.50
C ALA A 75 -17.61 -29.65 -8.31
N SER A 76 -16.34 -30.00 -8.52
CA SER A 76 -15.42 -30.42 -7.45
C SER A 76 -15.11 -29.25 -6.54
N PHE A 77 -14.74 -28.10 -7.13
CA PHE A 77 -14.47 -26.87 -6.40
C PHE A 77 -15.65 -26.48 -5.50
N ARG A 78 -16.86 -26.45 -6.06
CA ARG A 78 -18.09 -26.14 -5.30
C ARG A 78 -18.34 -27.13 -4.15
N SER A 79 -18.12 -28.43 -4.39
CA SER A 79 -18.29 -29.46 -3.36
C SER A 79 -17.29 -29.29 -2.21
N GLU A 80 -16.02 -29.04 -2.54
CA GLU A 80 -14.95 -28.82 -1.57
C GLU A 80 -15.18 -27.57 -0.72
N ILE A 81 -15.53 -26.44 -1.34
CA ILE A 81 -15.84 -25.20 -0.61
C ILE A 81 -17.04 -25.38 0.31
N THR A 82 -18.11 -26.02 -0.16
CA THR A 82 -19.31 -26.26 0.65
C THR A 82 -19.01 -27.16 1.86
N ALA A 83 -18.07 -28.10 1.72
CA ALA A 83 -17.66 -28.99 2.80
C ALA A 83 -16.92 -28.27 3.94
N ILE A 84 -16.29 -27.11 3.68
CA ILE A 84 -15.62 -26.30 4.74
C ILE A 84 -16.63 -25.75 5.75
N PHE A 85 -17.87 -25.50 5.32
CA PHE A 85 -18.92 -24.88 6.14
C PHE A 85 -19.93 -25.88 6.72
N LYS A 86 -19.68 -27.19 6.58
CA LYS A 86 -20.45 -28.26 7.24
C LYS A 86 -19.77 -28.71 8.53
#